data_AF-A0A970UMG9-F1
#
_entry.id   AF-A0A970UMG9-F1
#
_cell.length_a   1.000
_cell.length_b   1.000
_cell.length_c   1.000
_cell.angle_alpha   90.00
_cell.angle_beta   90.00
_cell.angle_gamma   90.00
#
_symmetry.space_group_name_H-M   'P 1'
#
loop_
_entity.id
_entity.type
_entity.pdbx_description
1 polymer ?
#
loop_
_entity_poly.entity_id
_entity_poly.type
_entity_poly.pdbx_seq_one_letter_code
_entity_poly.pdbx_strand_id
1 'polypeptide(L)' 'MPTSIVHYFLFRVHLLGYSPAQSLFIKHGIACSYGSVTDKILNRRGTGLCPMEKCVATLSDPAEAVAAISETLIELQKA' A
#
# COMPACT_ATOMS: atom_id res chain seq x y z
N MET A 1 13.60 -33.13 -10.55
CA MET A 1 12.31 -33.00 -9.84
C MET A 1 11.78 -31.60 -10.13
N PRO A 2 10.49 -31.43 -10.46
CA PRO A 2 10.05 -30.40 -11.38
C PRO A 2 10.26 -29.00 -10.81
N THR A 3 10.95 -28.17 -11.59
CA THR A 3 11.12 -26.74 -11.41
C THR A 3 9.79 -26.04 -11.68
N SER A 4 8.90 -26.02 -10.70
CA SER A 4 7.76 -25.10 -10.73
C SER A 4 8.26 -23.70 -10.41
N ILE A 5 8.86 -23.04 -11.42
CA ILE A 5 9.08 -21.60 -11.39
C ILE A 5 7.70 -20.97 -11.51
N VAL A 6 7.01 -20.86 -10.37
CA VAL A 6 5.92 -19.91 -10.26
C VAL A 6 6.62 -18.56 -10.30
N HIS A 7 6.52 -17.85 -11.43
CA HIS A 7 6.96 -16.46 -11.54
C HIS A 7 6.13 -15.61 -10.57
N TYR A 8 6.44 -15.68 -9.28
CA TYR A 8 6.00 -14.71 -8.31
C TYR A 8 6.79 -13.44 -8.58
N PHE A 9 6.13 -12.45 -9.19
CA PHE A 9 6.64 -11.09 -9.17
C PHE A 9 6.80 -10.69 -7.69
N LEU A 10 8.05 -10.67 -7.21
CA LEU A 10 8.36 -10.19 -5.87
C LEU A 10 8.24 -8.66 -5.89
N PHE A 11 7.18 -8.14 -5.29
CA PHE A 11 7.04 -6.69 -5.14
C PHE A 11 7.99 -6.23 -4.02
N ARG A 12 9.09 -5.56 -4.39
CA ARG A 12 10.00 -4.92 -3.43
C ARG A 12 9.56 -3.49 -3.17
N VAL A 13 9.23 -3.19 -1.92
CA VAL A 13 9.06 -1.81 -1.45
C VAL A 13 10.19 -1.46 -0.49
N HIS A 14 10.64 -0.21 -0.50
CA HIS A 14 11.67 0.20 0.47
C HIS A 14 11.10 0.24 1.90
N LEU A 15 9.83 0.67 2.03
CA LEU A 15 9.13 0.84 3.29
C LEU A 15 7.70 0.32 3.16
N LEU A 16 7.27 -0.52 4.09
CA LEU A 16 5.88 -0.96 4.21
C LEU A 16 5.21 -0.14 5.31
N GLY A 17 4.18 0.62 4.94
CA GLY A 17 3.61 1.67 5.78
C GLY A 17 2.62 1.24 6.85
N TYR A 18 2.29 -0.05 6.98
CA TYR A 18 1.15 -0.48 7.79
C TYR A 18 1.14 -2.01 7.94
N SER A 19 0.98 -2.56 9.15
CA SER A 19 1.00 -4.02 9.39
C SER A 19 -0.12 -4.81 8.66
N PRO A 20 -1.34 -4.27 8.47
CA PRO A 20 -2.36 -4.92 7.62
C PRO A 20 -2.02 -4.99 6.14
N ALA A 21 -1.12 -4.14 5.61
CA ALA A 21 -0.77 -4.19 4.18
C ALA A 21 -0.08 -5.52 3.83
N GLN A 22 0.80 -6.02 4.71
CA GLN A 22 1.40 -7.34 4.54
C GLN A 22 0.35 -8.45 4.56
N SER A 23 -0.60 -8.39 5.49
CA SER A 23 -1.71 -9.35 5.58
C SER A 23 -2.59 -9.34 4.33
N LEU A 24 -2.83 -8.17 3.74
CA LEU A 24 -3.57 -8.03 2.49
C LEU A 24 -2.82 -8.68 1.32
N PHE A 25 -1.52 -8.42 1.18
CA PHE A 25 -0.70 -9.06 0.15
C PHE A 25 -0.69 -10.59 0.30
N ILE A 26 -0.51 -11.11 1.52
CA ILE A 26 -0.55 -12.55 1.80
C ILE A 26 -1.92 -13.14 1.43
N LYS A 27 -3.02 -12.48 1.84
CA LYS A 27 -4.40 -12.92 1.54
C LYS A 27 -4.66 -13.03 0.04
N HIS A 28 -4.11 -12.12 -0.75
CA HIS A 28 -4.25 -12.12 -2.21
C HIS A 28 -3.18 -12.97 -2.92
N GLY A 29 -2.33 -13.68 -2.17
CA GLY A 29 -1.26 -14.48 -2.74
C GLY A 29 -0.24 -13.63 -3.49
N ILE A 30 0.10 -12.45 -2.97
CA ILE A 30 1.09 -11.53 -3.52
C ILE A 30 2.34 -11.60 -2.64
N ALA A 31 3.45 -12.04 -3.21
CA ALA A 31 4.73 -12.05 -2.50
C ALA A 31 5.29 -10.62 -2.42
N CYS A 32 5.42 -10.07 -1.22
CA CYS A 32 6.05 -8.78 -0.98
C CYS A 32 7.34 -8.94 -0.17
N SER A 33 8.35 -8.11 -0.45
CA SER A 33 9.49 -7.93 0.45
C SER A 33 9.69 -6.45 0.74
N TYR A 34 10.12 -6.13 1.94
CA TYR A 34 10.32 -4.76 2.40
C TYR A 34 11.64 -4.60 3.15
N GLY A 35 12.24 -3.41 3.07
CA GLY A 35 13.45 -3.09 3.83
C GLY A 35 13.14 -2.73 5.28
N SER A 36 12.08 -1.95 5.49
CA SER A 36 11.61 -1.55 6.82
C SER A 36 10.08 -1.54 6.87
N VAL A 37 9.52 -1.71 8.07
CA VAL A 37 8.09 -1.58 8.36
C VAL A 37 7.92 -0.42 9.32
N THR A 38 6.94 0.44 9.04
CA THR A 38 6.52 1.50 9.96
C THR A 38 5.03 1.33 10.25
N ASP A 39 4.59 1.80 11.42
CA ASP A 39 3.18 1.74 11.80
C ASP A 39 2.33 2.74 11.01
N LYS A 40 2.95 3.82 10.52
CA LYS A 40 2.28 4.97 9.88
C LYS A 40 3.18 5.63 8.85
N ILE A 41 2.61 6.07 7.73
CA ILE A 41 3.22 6.98 6.76
C ILE A 41 2.73 8.40 7.05
N LEU A 42 3.66 9.32 7.30
CA LEU A 42 3.33 10.72 7.55
C LEU A 42 3.23 11.51 6.23
N ASN A 43 2.44 12.59 6.25
CA ASN A 43 2.39 13.52 5.14
C ASN A 43 3.74 14.26 4.98
N ARG A 44 3.98 14.84 3.80
CA ARG A 44 5.24 15.54 3.50
C ARG A 44 5.54 16.72 4.44
N ARG A 45 4.50 17.29 5.07
CA ARG A 45 4.62 18.39 6.03
C ARG A 45 4.90 17.91 7.46
N GLY A 46 4.87 16.60 7.73
CA GLY A 46 5.02 16.01 9.06
C GLY A 46 3.88 16.34 10.04
N THR A 47 2.77 16.91 9.56
CA THR A 47 1.69 17.40 10.44
C THR A 47 0.63 16.34 10.78
N GLY A 48 0.73 15.16 10.18
CA GLY A 48 -0.23 14.07 10.38
C GLY A 48 -0.01 12.94 9.39
N LEU A 49 -0.97 12.00 9.39
CA LEU A 49 -0.98 10.88 8.45
C LEU A 49 -0.99 11.34 6.99
N CYS A 50 -0.34 10.57 6.14
CA CYS A 50 -0.38 10.76 4.71
C CYS A 50 -1.84 10.71 4.22
N PRO A 51 -2.30 11.69 3.42
CA PRO A 51 -3.65 11.66 2.86
C PRO A 51 -3.95 10.37 2.08
N MET A 52 -2.94 9.82 1.39
CA MET A 52 -3.04 8.58 0.62
C MET A 52 -3.28 7.36 1.50
N GLU A 53 -2.66 7.31 2.67
CA GLU A 53 -2.88 6.21 3.61
C GLU A 53 -4.23 6.35 4.31
N LYS A 54 -4.60 7.59 4.67
CA LYS A 54 -5.86 7.87 5.34
C LYS A 54 -7.08 7.54 4.48
N CYS A 55 -7.05 7.81 3.17
CA CYS A 55 -8.20 7.57 2.30
C CYS A 55 -8.49 6.09 2.04
N VAL A 56 -7.48 5.21 2.17
CA VAL A 56 -7.63 3.76 1.94
C VAL A 56 -7.64 2.93 3.23
N ALA A 57 -7.52 3.55 4.41
CA ALA A 57 -7.35 2.86 5.70
C ALA A 57 -8.44 1.81 6.01
N THR A 58 -9.65 2.00 5.48
CA THR A 58 -10.80 1.09 5.67
C THR A 58 -11.19 0.32 4.42
N LEU A 59 -10.48 0.53 3.30
CA LEU A 59 -10.79 -0.09 2.03
C LEU A 59 -10.03 -1.42 1.89
N SER A 60 -10.74 -2.45 1.42
CA SER A 60 -10.17 -3.77 1.13
C SER A 60 -10.27 -4.14 -0.35
N ASP A 61 -11.15 -3.47 -1.10
CA ASP A 61 -11.27 -3.66 -2.53
C ASP A 61 -10.26 -2.75 -3.28
N PRO A 62 -9.39 -3.32 -4.14
CA PRO A 62 -8.43 -2.53 -4.89
C PRO A 62 -9.04 -1.49 -5.83
N ALA A 63 -10.21 -1.75 -6.42
CA ALA A 63 -10.84 -0.81 -7.35
C ALA A 63 -11.39 0.40 -6.60
N GLU A 64 -12.03 0.18 -5.44
CA GLU A 64 -12.44 1.24 -4.53
C GLU A 64 -11.24 2.05 -4.03
N ALA A 65 -10.13 1.39 -3.68
CA ALA A 65 -8.91 2.06 -3.24
C ALA A 65 -8.31 2.98 -4.32
N VAL A 66 -8.27 2.54 -5.58
CA VAL A 66 -7.78 3.35 -6.71
C VAL A 66 -8.66 4.59 -6.93
N ALA A 67 -9.98 4.44 -6.82
CA ALA A 67 -10.91 5.57 -6.93
C ALA A 67 -10.68 6.59 -5.82
N ALA A 68 -10.61 6.14 -4.55
CA ALA A 68 -10.38 7.01 -3.40
C ALA A 68 -9.03 7.76 -3.46
N ILE A 69 -7.97 7.09 -3.92
CA ILE A 69 -6.66 7.73 -4.15
C ILE A 69 -6.77 8.81 -5.24
N SER A 70 -7.47 8.52 -6.34
CA SER A 70 -7.63 9.46 -7.45
C SER A 70 -8.38 10.73 -7.02
N GLU A 71 -9.47 10.57 -6.26
CA GLU A 71 -10.21 11.70 -5.68
C GLU A 71 -9.34 12.51 -4.71
N THR A 72 -8.59 11.83 -3.84
CA THR A 72 -7.68 12.48 -2.89
C THR A 72 -6.60 13.30 -3.62
N LEU A 73 -6.06 12.79 -4.73
CA LEU A 73 -5.09 13.52 -5.55
C LEU A 73 -5.69 14.78 -6.17
N ILE A 74 -6.92 14.71 -6.68
CA ILE A 74 -7.62 15.87 -7.24
C ILE A 74 -7.80 16.94 -6.16
N GLU A 75 -8.21 16.56 -4.95
CA GLU A 75 -8.37 17.51 -3.84
C GLU A 75 -7.04 18.15 -3.40
N LEU A 76 -5.95 17.38 -3.38
CA LEU A 76 -4.63 17.91 -3.06
C LEU A 76 -4.04 18.82 -4.14
N GLN A 77 -4.50 18.70 -5.39
CA GLN A 77 -4.09 19.61 -6.47
C GLN A 77 -4.81 20.96 -6.43
N LYS A 78 -5.98 21.03 -5.77
CA LYS A 78 -6.76 22.26 -5.62
C LYS A 78 -6.32 23.10 -4.42
N ALA A 79 -5.66 22.48 -3.44
CA ALA A 79 -5.23 23.09 -2.18
C ALA A 79 -3.83 23.70 -2.24
#